data_AF-A0A1H3H4B5-F1
#
_entry.id   AF-A0A1H3H4B5-F1
#
_cell.length_a   1.000
_cell.length_b   1.000
_cell.length_c   1.000
_cell.angle_alpha   90.00
_cell.angle_beta   90.00
_cell.angle_gamma   90.00
#
_symmetry.space_group_name_H-M   'P 1'
#
loop_
_entity.id
_entity.type
_entity.pdbx_description
1 polymer ?
#
loop_
_entity_poly.entity_id
_entity_poly.type
_entity_poly.pdbx_seq_one_letter_code
_entity_poly.pdbx_strand_id
1 'polypeptide(L)'
;MRTLYQFPLSHFCEKARWLLDHKELDYVAHNLIPGVHRAFAQLKTGQNRLPILRDQDHWIADSTKIALYLDEVYPEHSLLRSDVQQRDLALEINEQAAELGMHVRRWGLAHTLTESAESLDIMIGEKGYLRQFEKYSKPIMKAILSRGYQLNSDKVAESKQRMDILVDILNQRLIENHGRYFVGERLGLADIAVCSMLAPLLEIAGTPWEKERGENLSDEFMQYKAFLTNLPLGQYVLRIYQTERNARVDWRGV
;
A
#
# COMPACT_ATOMS: atom_id res chain seq x y z
N MET A 1 23.91 -2.11 2.98
CA MET A 1 22.65 -2.45 3.67
C MET A 1 21.51 -1.75 2.96
N ARG A 2 20.40 -2.44 2.69
CA ARG A 2 19.23 -1.87 2.01
C ARG A 2 18.42 -1.04 3.01
N THR A 3 17.93 0.11 2.58
CA THR A 3 17.06 0.95 3.41
C THR A 3 15.82 1.32 2.61
N LEU A 4 14.66 0.92 3.11
CA LEU A 4 13.37 1.33 2.57
C LEU A 4 12.86 2.54 3.34
N TYR A 5 12.85 3.70 2.70
CA TYR A 5 12.23 4.90 3.24
C TYR A 5 10.73 4.85 2.99
N GLN A 6 9.95 5.00 4.06
CA GLN A 6 8.53 4.67 4.02
C GLN A 6 7.65 5.50 4.95
N PHE A 7 6.34 5.32 4.79
CA PHE A 7 5.35 5.57 5.82
C PHE A 7 4.66 4.25 6.20
N PRO A 8 4.52 3.94 7.51
CA PRO A 8 3.83 2.76 8.01
C PRO A 8 2.50 2.44 7.32
N LEU A 9 1.57 3.40 7.31
CA LEU A 9 0.21 3.28 6.78
C LEU A 9 0.11 3.32 5.24
N SER A 10 1.22 3.52 4.52
CA SER A 10 1.18 3.60 3.07
C SER A 10 1.16 2.19 2.47
N HIS A 11 0.07 1.83 1.81
CA HIS A 11 -0.06 0.58 1.05
C HIS A 11 0.93 0.47 -0.12
N PHE A 12 1.40 1.61 -0.66
CA PHE A 12 2.51 1.60 -1.62
C PHE A 12 3.84 1.22 -0.95
N CYS A 13 4.05 1.61 0.30
CA CYS A 13 5.19 1.16 1.08
C CYS A 13 5.03 -0.30 1.52
N GLU A 14 3.81 -0.73 1.84
CA GLU A 14 3.52 -2.16 2.11
C GLU A 14 3.88 -3.04 0.93
N LYS A 15 3.50 -2.64 -0.28
CA LYS A 15 3.96 -3.31 -1.51
C LYS A 15 5.49 -3.41 -1.51
N ALA A 16 6.21 -2.31 -1.33
CA ALA A 16 7.68 -2.34 -1.35
C ALA A 16 8.31 -3.20 -0.24
N ARG A 17 7.75 -3.19 0.99
CA ARG A 17 8.15 -4.11 2.07
C ARG A 17 7.97 -5.57 1.64
N TRP A 18 6.80 -5.90 1.11
CA TRP A 18 6.48 -7.25 0.66
C TRP A 18 7.35 -7.70 -0.52
N LEU A 19 7.67 -6.80 -1.46
CA LEU A 19 8.63 -7.12 -2.52
C LEU A 19 9.99 -7.54 -1.94
N LEU A 20 10.54 -6.79 -0.99
CA LEU A 20 11.81 -7.12 -0.34
C LEU A 20 11.71 -8.42 0.49
N ASP A 21 10.61 -8.60 1.22
CA ASP A 21 10.36 -9.80 2.02
C ASP A 21 10.26 -11.06 1.14
N HIS A 22 9.53 -10.98 0.02
CA HIS A 22 9.41 -12.08 -0.96
C HIS A 22 10.74 -12.42 -1.62
N LYS A 23 11.59 -11.42 -1.86
CA LYS A 23 12.95 -11.61 -2.36
C LYS A 23 13.92 -12.11 -1.29
N GLU A 24 13.44 -12.28 -0.06
CA GLU A 24 14.21 -12.73 1.09
C GLU A 24 15.42 -11.83 1.42
N LEU A 25 15.31 -10.54 1.10
CA LEU A 25 16.41 -9.59 1.26
C LEU A 25 16.35 -8.92 2.62
N ASP A 26 17.51 -8.82 3.29
CA ASP A 26 17.63 -8.02 4.50
C ASP A 26 17.59 -6.52 4.17
N TYR A 27 16.77 -5.77 4.91
CA TYR A 27 16.63 -4.33 4.79
C TYR A 27 16.20 -3.70 6.12
N VAL A 28 16.39 -2.38 6.22
CA VAL A 28 15.84 -1.57 7.32
C VAL A 28 14.70 -0.71 6.78
N ALA A 29 13.56 -0.73 7.48
CA ALA A 29 12.44 0.16 7.21
C ALA A 29 12.63 1.48 7.96
N HIS A 30 12.93 2.56 7.25
CA HIS A 30 13.16 3.89 7.82
C HIS A 30 11.93 4.78 7.62
N ASN A 31 11.24 5.08 8.71
CA ASN A 31 10.09 5.99 8.68
C ASN A 31 10.52 7.44 8.50
N LEU A 32 9.99 8.09 7.47
CA LEU A 32 10.15 9.53 7.32
C LEU A 32 8.97 10.28 7.94
N ILE A 33 9.16 11.58 8.17
CA ILE A 33 8.12 12.46 8.68
C ILE A 33 7.34 13.09 7.51
N PRO A 34 6.00 13.02 7.50
CA PRO A 34 5.16 13.73 6.53
C PRO A 34 5.50 15.23 6.44
N GLY A 35 5.46 15.80 5.24
CA GLY A 35 5.96 17.16 4.97
C GLY A 35 7.49 17.20 4.79
N VAL A 36 8.26 16.86 5.82
CA VAL A 36 9.74 16.94 5.81
C VAL A 36 10.36 16.01 4.77
N HIS A 37 9.78 14.81 4.58
CA HIS A 37 10.22 13.83 3.59
C HIS A 37 10.32 14.38 2.16
N ARG A 38 9.55 15.41 1.79
CA ARG A 38 9.49 15.88 0.40
C ARG A 38 10.81 16.44 -0.08
N ALA A 39 11.51 17.20 0.76
CA ALA A 39 12.82 17.74 0.42
C ALA A 39 13.86 16.62 0.28
N PHE A 40 13.86 15.66 1.21
CA PHE A 40 14.72 14.49 1.15
C PHE A 40 14.47 13.65 -0.11
N ALA A 41 13.21 13.32 -0.39
CA ALA A 41 12.80 12.55 -1.56
C ALA A 41 13.22 13.27 -2.85
N GLN A 42 12.91 14.57 -2.95
CA GLN A 42 13.23 15.36 -4.14
C GLN A 42 14.73 15.39 -4.42
N LEU A 43 15.54 15.58 -3.37
CA LEU A 43 16.99 15.61 -3.48
C LEU A 43 17.58 14.27 -3.93
N LYS A 44 17.00 13.16 -3.49
CA LYS A 44 17.55 11.81 -3.75
C LYS A 44 17.05 11.16 -5.02
N THR A 45 15.81 11.44 -5.43
CA THR A 45 15.16 10.69 -6.52
C THR A 45 14.50 11.55 -7.58
N GLY A 46 14.53 12.88 -7.41
CA GLY A 46 13.81 13.81 -8.29
C GLY A 46 12.29 13.76 -8.12
N GLN A 47 11.78 12.97 -7.17
CA GLN A 47 10.35 12.80 -6.88
C GLN A 47 10.05 13.14 -5.42
N ASN A 48 8.79 13.44 -5.11
CA ASN A 48 8.37 13.84 -3.75
C ASN A 48 7.51 12.79 -3.04
N ARG A 49 7.60 11.51 -3.45
CA ARG A 49 6.75 10.42 -2.97
C ARG A 49 7.58 9.24 -2.46
N LEU A 50 6.94 8.45 -1.60
CA LEU A 50 7.42 7.17 -1.08
C LEU A 50 6.61 6.03 -1.72
N PRO A 51 7.12 4.79 -1.73
CA PRO A 51 8.40 4.31 -1.16
C PRO A 51 9.64 4.76 -1.93
N ILE A 52 10.79 4.78 -1.24
CA ILE A 52 12.12 4.90 -1.84
C ILE A 52 13.02 3.80 -1.29
N LEU A 53 13.59 2.98 -2.16
CA LEU A 53 14.64 2.04 -1.80
C LEU A 53 16.01 2.67 -2.03
N ARG A 54 16.85 2.66 -1.01
CA ARG A 54 18.29 2.81 -1.16
C ARG A 54 18.94 1.44 -1.09
N ASP A 55 19.61 1.06 -2.17
CA ASP A 55 20.45 -0.13 -2.20
C ASP A 55 21.86 0.29 -2.62
N GLN A 56 22.79 0.27 -1.65
CA GLN A 56 24.13 0.83 -1.79
C GLN A 56 24.07 2.31 -2.25
N ASP A 57 24.55 2.60 -3.46
CA ASP A 57 24.55 3.93 -4.07
C ASP A 57 23.33 4.18 -4.99
N HIS A 58 22.49 3.17 -5.20
CA HIS A 58 21.28 3.28 -6.01
C HIS A 58 20.11 3.81 -5.18
N TRP A 59 19.37 4.76 -5.75
CA TRP A 59 18.16 5.33 -5.18
C TRP A 59 16.99 5.11 -6.14
N ILE A 60 16.05 4.25 -5.75
CA ILE A 60 14.92 3.84 -6.58
C ILE A 60 13.64 4.34 -5.92
N ALA A 61 12.98 5.30 -6.56
CA ALA A 61 11.62 5.73 -6.21
C ALA A 61 10.60 5.01 -7.09
N ASP A 62 9.38 4.88 -6.57
CA ASP A 62 8.24 4.16 -7.15
C ASP A 62 8.28 2.64 -6.90
N SER A 63 7.18 2.10 -6.37
CA SER A 63 7.07 0.67 -6.00
C SER A 63 7.18 -0.30 -7.19
N THR A 64 6.81 0.12 -8.40
CA THR A 64 6.97 -0.67 -9.63
C THR A 64 8.43 -0.65 -10.08
N LYS A 65 9.08 0.51 -10.05
CA LYS A 65 10.52 0.60 -10.35
C LYS A 65 11.37 -0.19 -9.35
N ILE A 66 10.98 -0.19 -8.08
CA ILE A 66 11.59 -1.05 -7.06
C ILE A 66 11.45 -2.52 -7.44
N ALA A 67 10.25 -2.98 -7.82
CA ALA A 67 10.04 -4.37 -8.26
C ALA A 67 10.96 -4.75 -9.44
N LEU A 68 11.02 -3.90 -10.46
CA LEU A 68 11.86 -4.12 -11.65
C LEU A 68 13.35 -4.18 -11.31
N TYR A 69 13.83 -3.25 -10.48
CA TYR A 69 15.20 -3.23 -9.98
C TYR A 69 15.54 -4.50 -9.21
N LEU A 70 14.65 -4.93 -8.30
CA LEU A 70 14.90 -6.12 -7.49
C LEU A 70 14.96 -7.39 -8.33
N ASP A 71 14.12 -7.52 -9.36
CA ASP A 71 14.17 -8.67 -10.28
C ASP A 71 15.41 -8.66 -11.19
N GLU A 72 15.93 -7.50 -11.54
CA GLU A 72 17.16 -7.36 -12.34
C GLU A 72 18.41 -7.70 -11.52
N VAL A 73 18.51 -7.19 -10.28
CA VAL A 73 19.72 -7.31 -9.45
C VAL A 73 19.75 -8.60 -8.63
N TYR A 74 18.60 -9.13 -8.23
CA TYR A 74 18.46 -10.33 -7.42
C TYR A 74 17.54 -11.33 -8.15
N PRO A 75 18.04 -12.22 -9.01
CA PRO A 75 17.17 -13.06 -9.85
C PRO A 75 16.38 -14.13 -9.07
N GLU A 76 16.81 -14.50 -7.88
CA GLU A 76 16.11 -15.45 -7.01
C GLU A 76 14.71 -14.93 -6.62
N HIS A 77 13.75 -15.85 -6.44
CA HIS A 77 12.36 -15.50 -6.08
C HIS A 77 11.74 -14.43 -7.01
N SER A 78 11.83 -14.64 -8.33
CA SER A 78 11.43 -13.63 -9.32
C SER A 78 9.95 -13.20 -9.20
N LEU A 79 9.74 -11.88 -9.15
CA LEU A 79 8.43 -11.23 -9.05
C LEU A 79 7.67 -11.30 -10.38
N LEU A 80 8.42 -11.22 -11.48
CA LEU A 80 7.94 -11.36 -12.85
C LEU A 80 8.35 -12.72 -13.42
N ARG A 81 7.52 -13.22 -14.32
CA ARG A 81 7.76 -14.47 -15.05
C ARG A 81 8.71 -14.19 -16.23
N SER A 82 9.46 -15.21 -16.65
CA SER A 82 10.33 -15.13 -17.83
C SER A 82 9.55 -15.17 -19.14
N ASP A 83 8.39 -15.84 -19.12
CA ASP A 83 7.43 -15.79 -20.21
C ASP A 83 6.92 -14.36 -20.42
N VAL A 84 6.99 -13.88 -21.65
CA VAL A 84 6.70 -12.47 -21.99
C VAL A 84 5.23 -12.14 -21.76
N GLN A 85 4.31 -13.05 -22.11
CA GLN A 85 2.88 -12.79 -21.95
C GLN A 85 2.50 -12.69 -20.47
N GLN A 86 3.02 -13.60 -19.65
CA GLN A 86 2.81 -13.54 -18.20
C GLN A 86 3.48 -12.31 -17.57
N ARG A 87 4.67 -11.93 -18.04
CA ARG A 87 5.36 -10.72 -17.58
C ARG A 87 4.53 -9.46 -17.85
N ASP A 88 4.04 -9.31 -19.08
CA ASP A 88 3.28 -8.14 -19.49
C ASP A 88 1.94 -8.07 -18.76
N LEU A 89 1.25 -9.21 -18.61
CA LEU A 89 0.02 -9.30 -17.83
C LEU A 89 0.24 -8.90 -16.36
N ALA A 90 1.35 -9.33 -15.75
CA ALA A 90 1.66 -8.97 -14.37
C ALA A 90 1.93 -7.45 -14.20
N LEU A 91 2.56 -6.82 -15.19
CA LEU A 91 2.79 -5.38 -15.20
C LEU A 91 1.49 -4.59 -15.41
N GLU A 92 0.61 -5.07 -16.29
CA GLU A 92 -0.72 -4.49 -16.51
C GLU A 92 -1.57 -4.52 -15.23
N ILE A 93 -1.66 -5.68 -14.57
CA ILE A 93 -2.41 -5.84 -13.31
C ILE A 93 -1.80 -4.94 -12.22
N ASN A 94 -0.47 -4.83 -12.19
CA ASN A 94 0.21 -3.93 -11.27
C ASN A 94 -0.12 -2.45 -11.50
N GLU A 95 -0.29 -2.02 -12.76
CA GLU A 95 -0.72 -0.66 -13.09
C GLU A 95 -2.17 -0.40 -12.65
N GLN A 96 -3.08 -1.35 -12.93
CA GLN A 96 -4.47 -1.31 -12.45
C GLN A 96 -4.55 -1.25 -10.92
N ALA A 97 -3.73 -2.05 -10.23
CA ALA A 97 -3.62 -2.03 -8.78
C ALA A 97 -3.09 -0.67 -8.28
N ALA A 98 -2.09 -0.09 -8.93
CA ALA A 98 -1.55 1.22 -8.56
C ALA A 98 -2.62 2.33 -8.70
N GLU A 99 -3.42 2.28 -9.76
CA GLU A 99 -4.58 3.18 -9.93
C GLU A 99 -5.59 2.98 -8.79
N LEU A 100 -5.98 1.73 -8.53
CA LEU A 100 -6.89 1.38 -7.44
C LEU A 100 -6.37 1.92 -6.10
N GLY A 101 -5.08 1.76 -5.82
CA GLY A 101 -4.44 2.27 -4.61
C GLY A 101 -4.58 3.79 -4.45
N MET A 102 -4.55 4.57 -5.53
CA MET A 102 -4.78 6.01 -5.43
C MET A 102 -6.20 6.34 -4.97
N HIS A 103 -7.18 5.59 -5.45
CA HIS A 103 -8.59 5.76 -5.08
C HIS A 103 -8.89 5.23 -3.69
N VAL A 104 -8.37 4.05 -3.32
CA VAL A 104 -8.45 3.50 -1.97
C VAL A 104 -7.89 4.49 -0.95
N ARG A 105 -6.74 5.10 -1.25
CA ARG A 105 -6.17 6.14 -0.37
C ARG A 105 -7.11 7.31 -0.19
N ARG A 106 -7.66 7.85 -1.29
CA ARG A 106 -8.51 9.04 -1.25
C ARG A 106 -9.81 8.74 -0.48
N TRP A 107 -10.48 7.67 -0.84
CA TRP A 107 -11.76 7.29 -0.25
C TRP A 107 -11.60 6.81 1.20
N GLY A 108 -10.58 6.01 1.51
CA GLY A 108 -10.29 5.57 2.88
C GLY A 108 -9.88 6.73 3.80
N LEU A 109 -9.08 7.68 3.32
CA LEU A 109 -8.76 8.89 4.10
C LEU A 109 -9.97 9.80 4.32
N ALA A 110 -10.88 9.90 3.36
CA ALA A 110 -12.11 10.66 3.53
C ALA A 110 -12.98 10.08 4.66
N HIS A 111 -13.04 8.76 4.81
CA HIS A 111 -13.78 8.11 5.88
C HIS A 111 -13.07 8.19 7.24
N THR A 112 -11.76 7.98 7.27
CA THR A 112 -11.00 7.96 8.53
C THR A 112 -10.74 9.35 9.12
N LEU A 113 -10.51 10.39 8.31
CA LEU A 113 -10.27 11.76 8.79
C LEU A 113 -11.53 12.47 9.26
N THR A 114 -12.70 11.98 8.85
CA THR A 114 -13.99 12.50 9.31
C THR A 114 -14.32 11.98 10.71
N GLU A 115 -13.84 10.77 11.06
CA GLU A 115 -14.30 10.01 12.24
C GLU A 115 -13.23 9.71 13.32
N SER A 116 -11.92 9.64 13.01
CA SER A 116 -10.91 9.10 13.95
C SER A 116 -9.60 9.89 14.07
N ALA A 117 -9.09 10.02 15.30
CA ALA A 117 -7.83 10.70 15.63
C ALA A 117 -6.58 9.78 15.62
N GLU A 118 -6.74 8.45 15.68
CA GLU A 118 -5.67 7.45 15.79
C GLU A 118 -4.89 7.24 14.48
N SER A 119 -5.56 7.34 13.34
CA SER A 119 -4.90 7.30 12.01
C SER A 119 -3.79 8.36 11.89
N LEU A 120 -3.98 9.50 12.55
CA LEU A 120 -2.99 10.57 12.59
C LEU A 120 -1.83 10.23 13.54
N ASP A 121 -2.08 9.48 14.62
CA ASP A 121 -1.07 9.11 15.61
C ASP A 121 -0.09 8.07 15.05
N ILE A 122 -0.57 7.08 14.29
CA ILE A 122 0.30 6.14 13.57
C ILE A 122 1.13 6.87 12.50
N MET A 123 0.56 7.87 11.84
CA MET A 123 1.27 8.71 10.85
C MET A 123 2.30 9.64 11.51
N ILE A 124 2.07 10.09 12.74
CA ILE A 124 3.02 10.88 13.57
C ILE A 124 4.15 9.99 14.09
N GLY A 125 3.89 8.70 14.26
CA GLY A 125 4.83 7.71 14.78
C GLY A 125 4.88 7.74 16.31
N GLU A 126 4.93 6.55 16.93
CA GLU A 126 4.83 6.40 18.39
C GLU A 126 5.94 7.11 19.18
N LYS A 127 7.10 7.42 18.55
CA LYS A 127 8.31 7.92 19.21
C LYS A 127 8.85 9.26 18.64
N GLY A 128 8.11 9.98 17.79
CA GLY A 128 8.59 11.20 17.12
C GLY A 128 8.41 12.49 17.92
N TYR A 129 9.28 13.50 17.70
CA TYR A 129 9.16 14.88 18.25
C TYR A 129 7.76 15.51 18.03
N LEU A 130 7.03 15.09 16.99
CA LEU A 130 5.66 15.53 16.69
C LEU A 130 4.63 15.11 17.74
N ARG A 131 4.89 14.06 18.54
CA ARG A 131 4.03 13.62 19.66
C ARG A 131 3.94 14.69 20.76
N GLN A 132 5.04 15.39 21.01
CA GLN A 132 5.09 16.50 21.97
C GLN A 132 4.25 17.72 21.54
N PHE A 133 3.90 17.81 20.26
CA PHE A 133 3.10 18.90 19.67
C PHE A 133 1.81 18.40 19.00
N GLU A 134 1.35 17.19 19.36
CA GLU A 134 0.19 16.50 18.74
C GLU A 134 -1.06 17.40 18.62
N LYS A 135 -1.35 18.17 19.67
CA LYS A 135 -2.54 19.04 19.74
C LYS A 135 -2.54 20.15 18.68
N TYR A 136 -1.36 20.59 18.24
CA TYR A 136 -1.19 21.65 17.24
C TYR A 136 -0.89 21.08 15.84
N SER A 137 -0.25 19.92 15.76
CA SER A 137 0.13 19.28 14.49
C SER A 137 -1.04 18.56 13.80
N LYS A 138 -1.96 17.94 14.56
CA LYS A 138 -3.14 17.23 14.02
C LYS A 138 -4.01 18.06 13.06
N PRO A 139 -4.49 19.28 13.41
CA PRO A 139 -5.32 20.07 12.50
C PRO A 139 -4.57 20.53 11.25
N ILE A 140 -3.28 20.85 11.37
CA ILE A 140 -2.43 21.25 10.24
C ILE A 140 -2.21 20.07 9.30
N MET A 141 -1.90 18.89 9.83
CA MET A 141 -1.78 17.67 9.03
C MET A 141 -3.11 17.33 8.34
N LYS A 142 -4.24 17.39 9.05
CA LYS A 142 -5.57 17.17 8.46
C LYS A 142 -5.79 18.11 7.28
N ALA A 143 -5.48 19.41 7.41
CA ALA A 143 -5.59 20.36 6.30
C ALA A 143 -4.64 20.04 5.12
N ILE A 144 -3.39 19.66 5.40
CA ILE A 144 -2.41 19.26 4.36
C ILE A 144 -2.87 18.00 3.63
N LEU A 145 -3.38 17.00 4.36
CA LEU A 145 -3.86 15.74 3.80
C LEU A 145 -5.14 15.96 2.98
N SER A 146 -6.11 16.72 3.51
CA SER A 146 -7.35 17.06 2.79
C SER A 146 -7.06 17.78 1.47
N ARG A 147 -6.14 18.75 1.47
CA ARG A 147 -5.78 19.49 0.27
C ARG A 147 -4.90 18.67 -0.69
N GLY A 148 -3.95 17.92 -0.16
CA GLY A 148 -3.01 17.10 -0.94
C GLY A 148 -3.68 15.90 -1.62
N TYR A 149 -4.69 15.30 -0.98
CA TYR A 149 -5.42 14.14 -1.52
C TYR A 149 -6.76 14.49 -2.16
N GLN A 150 -7.14 15.78 -2.18
CA GLN A 150 -8.40 16.27 -2.77
C GLN A 150 -9.62 15.57 -2.16
N LEU A 151 -9.75 15.62 -0.83
CA LEU A 151 -10.84 14.97 -0.09
C LEU A 151 -12.17 15.76 -0.16
N ASN A 152 -12.50 16.34 -1.31
CA ASN A 152 -13.81 16.94 -1.54
C ASN A 152 -14.82 15.85 -1.95
N SER A 153 -16.11 16.08 -1.70
CA SER A 153 -17.17 15.09 -1.93
C SER A 153 -17.15 14.50 -3.35
N ASP A 154 -16.96 15.35 -4.34
CA ASP A 154 -17.04 14.97 -5.76
C ASP A 154 -15.91 14.02 -6.15
N LYS A 155 -14.66 14.31 -5.75
CA LYS A 155 -13.51 13.44 -6.03
C LYS A 155 -13.52 12.17 -5.20
N VAL A 156 -14.13 12.20 -4.02
CA VAL A 156 -14.33 10.99 -3.20
C VAL A 156 -15.35 10.07 -3.87
N ALA A 157 -16.48 10.60 -4.36
CA ALA A 157 -17.48 9.85 -5.11
C ALA A 157 -16.91 9.29 -6.43
N GLU A 158 -16.16 10.10 -7.20
CA GLU A 158 -15.44 9.64 -8.40
C GLU A 158 -14.48 8.50 -8.07
N SER A 159 -13.78 8.59 -6.93
CA SER A 159 -12.86 7.53 -6.50
C SER A 159 -13.59 6.25 -6.14
N LYS A 160 -14.75 6.35 -5.50
CA LYS A 160 -15.58 5.19 -5.20
C LYS A 160 -16.03 4.48 -6.49
N GLN A 161 -16.49 5.23 -7.49
CA GLN A 161 -16.86 4.66 -8.79
C GLN A 161 -15.67 3.98 -9.48
N ARG A 162 -14.49 4.60 -9.48
CA ARG A 162 -13.27 3.98 -10.04
C ARG A 162 -12.84 2.74 -9.27
N MET A 163 -12.97 2.74 -7.93
CA MET A 163 -12.73 1.55 -7.12
C MET A 163 -13.63 0.39 -7.53
N ASP A 164 -14.92 0.64 -7.71
CA ASP A 164 -15.89 -0.41 -8.09
C ASP A 164 -15.55 -1.05 -9.43
N ILE A 165 -15.19 -0.23 -10.42
CA ILE A 165 -14.77 -0.70 -11.75
C ILE A 165 -13.48 -1.55 -11.65
N LEU A 166 -12.46 -1.04 -10.95
CA LEU A 166 -11.16 -1.72 -10.85
C LEU A 166 -11.25 -3.01 -10.02
N VAL A 167 -12.06 -3.01 -8.96
CA VAL A 167 -12.32 -4.21 -8.15
C VAL A 167 -13.01 -5.28 -8.99
N ASP A 168 -14.00 -4.93 -9.82
CA ASP A 168 -14.64 -5.90 -10.71
C ASP A 168 -13.65 -6.45 -11.74
N ILE A 169 -12.88 -5.60 -12.43
CA ILE A 169 -11.84 -6.02 -13.39
C ILE A 169 -10.85 -7.00 -12.75
N LEU A 170 -10.31 -6.66 -11.58
CA LEU A 170 -9.34 -7.49 -10.88
C LEU A 170 -9.98 -8.79 -10.37
N ASN A 171 -11.24 -8.75 -9.94
CA ASN A 171 -11.97 -9.93 -9.52
C ASN A 171 -12.19 -10.90 -10.69
N GLN A 172 -12.56 -10.40 -11.88
CA GLN A 172 -12.68 -11.24 -13.07
C GLN A 172 -11.35 -11.86 -13.48
N ARG A 173 -10.27 -11.08 -13.55
CA ARG A 173 -8.92 -11.59 -13.88
C ARG A 173 -8.46 -12.68 -12.92
N LEU A 174 -8.76 -12.52 -11.63
CA LEU A 174 -8.45 -13.53 -10.63
C LEU A 174 -9.24 -14.83 -10.88
N ILE A 175 -10.53 -14.73 -11.20
CA ILE A 175 -11.39 -15.89 -11.51
C ILE A 175 -10.94 -16.59 -12.79
N GLU A 176 -10.56 -15.83 -13.81
CA GLU A 176 -10.04 -16.35 -15.09
C GLU A 176 -8.78 -17.20 -14.87
N ASN A 177 -7.92 -16.83 -13.91
CA ASN A 177 -6.77 -17.64 -13.48
C ASN A 177 -7.08 -18.54 -12.26
N HIS A 178 -8.33 -18.99 -12.15
CA HIS A 178 -8.81 -19.99 -11.17
C HIS A 178 -8.67 -19.62 -9.69
N GLY A 179 -8.41 -18.35 -9.36
CA GLY A 179 -8.34 -17.86 -7.98
C GLY A 179 -7.12 -18.32 -7.19
N ARG A 180 -6.14 -18.97 -7.82
CA ARG A 180 -4.92 -19.40 -7.13
C ARG A 180 -3.90 -18.28 -7.02
N TYR A 181 -3.63 -17.57 -8.11
CA TYR A 181 -2.81 -16.36 -8.21
C TYR A 181 -3.32 -15.51 -9.38
N PHE A 182 -2.86 -14.28 -9.53
CA PHE A 182 -3.21 -13.43 -10.66
C PHE A 182 -2.52 -13.83 -11.96
N VAL A 183 -1.29 -14.35 -11.88
CA VAL A 183 -0.50 -14.74 -13.05
C VAL A 183 0.29 -16.03 -12.77
N GLY A 184 0.08 -17.04 -13.62
CA GLY A 184 0.73 -18.33 -13.48
C GLY A 184 0.31 -19.04 -12.20
N GLU A 185 1.25 -19.76 -11.57
CA GLU A 185 0.94 -20.72 -10.50
C GLU A 185 1.60 -20.40 -9.14
N ARG A 186 2.26 -19.25 -9.00
CA ARG A 186 2.91 -18.82 -7.75
C ARG A 186 2.76 -17.31 -7.54
N LEU A 187 3.02 -16.84 -6.32
CA LEU A 187 3.01 -15.42 -5.97
C LEU A 187 3.98 -14.61 -6.86
N GLY A 188 3.58 -13.40 -7.24
CA GLY A 188 4.42 -12.45 -7.97
C GLY A 188 3.98 -10.99 -7.80
N LEU A 189 4.49 -10.13 -8.68
CA LEU A 189 4.24 -8.68 -8.63
C LEU A 189 2.74 -8.34 -8.63
N ALA A 190 1.96 -9.00 -9.49
CA ALA A 190 0.52 -8.76 -9.62
C ALA A 190 -0.21 -9.01 -8.30
N ASP A 191 0.07 -10.16 -7.67
CA ASP A 191 -0.54 -10.57 -6.41
C ASP A 191 -0.19 -9.60 -5.28
N ILE A 192 1.11 -9.32 -5.12
CA ILE A 192 1.62 -8.42 -4.08
C ILE A 192 1.03 -7.01 -4.27
N ALA A 193 0.95 -6.53 -5.51
CA ALA A 193 0.38 -5.22 -5.80
C ALA A 193 -1.10 -5.16 -5.43
N VAL A 194 -1.94 -6.07 -5.94
CA VAL A 194 -3.38 -6.06 -5.66
C VAL A 194 -3.66 -6.22 -4.16
N CYS A 195 -3.02 -7.18 -3.50
CA CYS A 195 -3.20 -7.43 -2.07
C CYS A 195 -2.81 -6.20 -1.24
N SER A 196 -1.66 -5.59 -1.54
CA SER A 196 -1.21 -4.38 -0.81
C SER A 196 -2.20 -3.24 -0.96
N MET A 197 -2.77 -3.03 -2.15
CA MET A 197 -3.66 -1.89 -2.42
C MET A 197 -5.05 -2.05 -1.78
N LEU A 198 -5.51 -3.28 -1.57
CA LEU A 198 -6.81 -3.58 -0.97
C LEU A 198 -6.77 -3.80 0.55
N ALA A 199 -5.61 -4.14 1.12
CA ALA A 199 -5.46 -4.38 2.55
C ALA A 199 -6.00 -3.27 3.47
N PRO A 200 -5.86 -1.96 3.17
CA PRO A 200 -6.45 -0.91 4.00
C PRO A 200 -7.98 -0.99 4.14
N LEU A 201 -8.68 -1.58 3.17
CA LEU A 201 -10.13 -1.71 3.20
C LEU A 201 -10.63 -2.94 3.96
N LEU A 202 -9.74 -3.91 4.16
CA LEU A 202 -10.05 -5.18 4.82
C LEU A 202 -9.62 -5.19 6.30
N GLU A 203 -8.83 -4.22 6.73
CA GLU A 203 -8.37 -4.06 8.12
C GLU A 203 -7.71 -5.34 8.64
N ILE A 204 -6.78 -5.85 7.85
CA ILE A 204 -6.14 -7.15 8.08
C ILE A 204 -5.36 -7.13 9.40
N ALA A 205 -5.59 -8.12 10.25
CA ALA A 205 -4.92 -8.24 11.54
C ALA A 205 -3.39 -8.32 11.41
N GLY A 206 -2.67 -7.73 12.35
CA GLY A 206 -1.21 -7.64 12.35
C GLY A 206 -0.62 -6.60 11.38
N THR A 207 -1.46 -5.91 10.61
CA THR A 207 -1.03 -4.85 9.69
C THR A 207 -1.25 -3.46 10.29
N PRO A 208 -0.66 -2.39 9.71
CA PRO A 208 -0.90 -1.02 10.16
C PRO A 208 -2.37 -0.56 10.11
N TRP A 209 -3.24 -1.31 9.43
CA TRP A 209 -4.67 -0.99 9.26
C TRP A 209 -5.57 -1.85 10.14
N GLU A 210 -5.01 -2.71 10.99
CA GLU A 210 -5.79 -3.35 12.03
C GLU A 210 -6.38 -2.28 12.95
N LYS A 211 -7.70 -2.34 13.14
CA LYS A 211 -8.43 -1.47 14.07
C LYS A 211 -8.83 -2.22 15.32
N GLU A 212 -8.79 -1.53 16.45
CA GLU A 212 -9.33 -2.09 17.70
C GLU A 212 -10.87 -2.09 17.66
N ARG A 213 -11.49 -3.04 18.38
CA ARG A 213 -12.96 -3.13 18.48
C ARG A 213 -13.50 -1.85 19.14
N GLY A 214 -14.26 -1.06 18.38
CA GLY A 214 -14.94 0.15 18.89
C GLY A 214 -14.60 1.44 18.15
N GLU A 215 -13.70 1.42 17.17
CA GLU A 215 -13.49 2.56 16.28
C GLU A 215 -14.70 2.77 15.35
N ASN A 216 -15.30 3.97 15.37
CA ASN A 216 -16.42 4.32 14.50
C ASN A 216 -15.94 4.42 13.04
N LEU A 217 -16.29 3.42 12.24
CA LEU A 217 -16.25 3.50 10.78
C LEU A 217 -17.59 4.01 10.27
N SER A 218 -17.59 4.73 9.14
CA SER A 218 -18.86 5.07 8.50
C SER A 218 -19.59 3.80 8.06
N ASP A 219 -20.91 3.87 8.01
CA ASP A 219 -21.75 2.79 7.46
C ASP A 219 -21.34 2.45 6.03
N GLU A 220 -20.97 3.44 5.22
CA GLU A 220 -20.50 3.25 3.84
C GLU A 220 -19.21 2.40 3.81
N PHE A 221 -18.27 2.67 4.73
CA PHE A 221 -17.03 1.92 4.81
C PHE A 221 -17.28 0.46 5.22
N MET A 222 -18.12 0.26 6.25
CA MET A 222 -18.48 -1.09 6.72
C MET A 222 -19.19 -1.90 5.63
N GLN A 223 -20.12 -1.28 4.91
CA GLN A 223 -20.82 -1.92 3.79
C GLN A 223 -19.85 -2.30 2.66
N TYR A 224 -18.90 -1.42 2.33
CA TYR A 224 -17.92 -1.71 1.28
C TYR A 224 -16.94 -2.80 1.69
N LYS A 225 -16.47 -2.79 2.94
CA LYS A 225 -15.65 -3.87 3.50
C LYS A 225 -16.39 -5.22 3.42
N ALA A 226 -17.66 -5.25 3.79
CA ALA A 226 -18.48 -6.46 3.71
C ALA A 226 -18.67 -6.92 2.26
N PHE A 227 -18.95 -6.00 1.34
CA PHE A 227 -19.01 -6.28 -0.10
C PHE A 227 -17.71 -6.91 -0.61
N LEU A 228 -16.57 -6.27 -0.36
CA LEU A 228 -15.26 -6.76 -0.81
C LEU A 228 -14.94 -8.12 -0.19
N THR A 229 -15.21 -8.30 1.10
CA THR A 229 -15.00 -9.58 1.80
C THR A 229 -15.80 -10.71 1.16
N ASN A 230 -17.00 -10.44 0.63
CA ASN A 230 -17.82 -11.47 -0.01
C ASN A 230 -17.40 -11.80 -1.46
N LEU A 231 -16.49 -11.02 -2.07
CA LEU A 231 -15.96 -11.31 -3.40
C LEU A 231 -14.83 -12.36 -3.34
N PRO A 232 -14.67 -13.18 -4.40
CA PRO A 232 -13.47 -14.00 -4.58
C PRO A 232 -12.17 -13.22 -4.40
N LEU A 233 -12.13 -11.97 -4.89
CA LEU A 233 -11.00 -11.07 -4.71
C LEU A 233 -10.69 -10.75 -3.24
N GLY A 234 -11.69 -10.41 -2.44
CA GLY A 234 -11.44 -10.11 -1.02
C GLY A 234 -11.01 -11.35 -0.24
N GLN A 235 -11.64 -12.49 -0.50
CA GLN A 235 -11.24 -13.78 0.07
C GLN A 235 -9.80 -14.16 -0.32
N TYR A 236 -9.42 -13.89 -1.57
CA TYR A 236 -8.05 -14.06 -2.05
C TYR A 236 -7.06 -13.19 -1.29
N VAL A 237 -7.34 -11.89 -1.12
CA VAL A 237 -6.45 -10.99 -0.37
C VAL A 237 -6.27 -11.48 1.07
N LEU A 238 -7.36 -11.84 1.76
CA LEU A 238 -7.30 -12.38 3.13
C LEU A 238 -6.43 -13.64 3.21
N ARG A 239 -6.64 -14.59 2.29
CA ARG A 239 -5.85 -15.83 2.21
C ARG A 239 -4.36 -15.53 1.98
N ILE A 240 -4.03 -14.68 1.01
CA ILE A 240 -2.63 -14.38 0.66
C ILE A 240 -1.91 -13.65 1.80
N TYR A 241 -2.58 -12.75 2.53
CA TYR A 241 -1.99 -12.18 3.74
C TYR A 241 -1.72 -13.23 4.82
N GLN A 242 -2.64 -14.19 4.98
CA GLN A 242 -2.50 -15.26 5.96
C GLN A 242 -1.39 -16.26 5.59
N THR A 243 -1.21 -16.58 4.31
CA THR A 243 -0.34 -17.71 3.89
C THR A 243 0.97 -17.29 3.23
N GLU A 244 1.04 -16.11 2.60
CA GLU A 244 2.17 -15.72 1.75
C GLU A 244 2.89 -14.44 2.23
N ARG A 245 2.28 -13.65 3.13
CA ARG A 245 2.86 -12.35 3.50
C ARG A 245 4.24 -12.46 4.13
N ASN A 246 4.42 -13.38 5.09
CA ASN A 246 5.71 -13.73 5.69
C ASN A 246 6.64 -12.53 5.96
N ALA A 247 6.13 -11.52 6.67
CA ALA A 247 6.87 -10.27 6.90
C ALA A 247 8.16 -10.52 7.70
N ARG A 248 9.29 -9.99 7.21
CA ARG A 248 10.62 -10.16 7.83
C ARG A 248 11.02 -8.95 8.69
N VAL A 249 10.38 -7.81 8.48
CA VAL A 249 10.65 -6.54 9.16
C VAL A 249 9.35 -5.97 9.71
N ASP A 250 9.40 -5.41 10.93
CA ASP A 250 8.25 -4.71 11.52
C ASP A 250 7.98 -3.42 10.71
N TRP A 251 6.74 -3.26 10.28
CA TRP A 251 6.26 -2.08 9.57
C TRP A 251 6.44 -0.78 10.38
N ARG A 252 6.54 -0.88 11.71
CA ARG A 252 6.81 0.25 12.62
C ARG A 252 8.17 0.87 12.42
N GLY A 253 9.12 0.20 11.76
CA GLY A 253 10.48 0.71 11.52
C GLY A 253 11.25 0.86 12.83
N VAL A 254 12.03 -0.16 13.18
CA VAL A 254 12.97 -0.16 14.31
C VAL A 254 14.39 -0.28 13.78
#